data_AF-A0A7L5HJ91-F1
#
_entry.id   AF-A0A7L5HJ91-F1
#
_cell.length_a   1.000
_cell.length_b   1.000
_cell.length_c   1.000
_cell.angle_alpha   90.00
_cell.angle_beta   90.00
_cell.angle_gamma   90.00
#
_symmetry.space_group_name_H-M   'P 1'
#
loop_
_entity.id
_entity.type
_entity.pdbx_description
1 polymer ?
#
loop_
_entity_poly.entity_id
_entity_poly.type
_entity_poly.pdbx_seq_one_letter_code
_entity_poly.pdbx_strand_id
1 'polypeptide(L)'
;MKWIIVFSLLVLNTYANSLSIENFRTDLYSKTGSNTLKKIEITLDFEGENLEQKKIIDALNTIISSYFFEDLFTEVGKNNFKETLLKFSNKKYKTQIKNIYILKLNSVAKFDLDELKRFVKDLEIKEKPKENINIEENKTTTQIQENQDQNISQKKDLNIAQFKDINSSYTQDANVSKEAMDMILKTMEDTQKQMLAPSKEQDLFNELPF
;
A
#
# COMPACT_ATOMS: atom_id res chain seq x y z
N MET A 1 3.26 45.07 -37.08
CA MET A 1 3.41 43.61 -37.30
C MET A 1 4.34 42.95 -36.27
N LYS A 2 5.60 43.37 -36.10
CA LYS A 2 6.57 42.68 -35.20
C LYS A 2 6.17 42.65 -33.71
N TRP A 3 5.43 43.65 -33.23
CA TRP A 3 5.03 43.76 -31.82
C TRP A 3 3.81 42.89 -31.45
N ILE A 4 3.01 42.50 -32.45
CA ILE A 4 1.86 41.60 -32.26
C ILE A 4 2.31 40.15 -31.98
N ILE A 5 3.44 39.73 -32.55
CA ILE A 5 4.03 38.41 -32.29
C ILE A 5 4.52 38.32 -30.84
N VAL A 6 5.10 39.40 -30.31
CA VAL A 6 5.55 39.48 -28.91
C VAL A 6 4.37 39.43 -27.94
N PHE A 7 3.26 40.11 -28.27
CA PHE A 7 2.05 40.10 -27.45
C PHE A 7 1.31 38.75 -27.51
N SER A 8 1.38 38.03 -28.64
CA SER A 8 0.81 36.68 -28.80
C SER A 8 1.62 35.61 -28.06
N LEU A 9 2.94 35.80 -27.89
CA LEU A 9 3.77 34.89 -27.07
C LEU A 9 3.53 35.02 -25.57
N LEU A 10 3.07 36.20 -25.12
CA LEU A 10 2.86 36.53 -23.70
C LEU A 10 1.63 35.84 -23.07
N VAL A 11 0.70 35.31 -23.87
CA VAL A 11 -0.49 34.59 -23.37
C VAL A 11 -0.24 33.10 -23.11
N LEU A 12 0.96 32.58 -23.39
CA LEU A 12 1.36 31.20 -23.07
C LEU A 12 1.89 31.05 -21.63
N ASN A 13 1.38 31.85 -20.68
CA ASN A 13 1.70 31.63 -19.28
C ASN A 13 1.14 30.28 -18.85
N THR A 14 2.06 29.35 -18.58
CA THR A 14 1.77 28.03 -18.06
C THR A 14 1.27 28.16 -16.63
N TYR A 15 -0.02 27.86 -16.41
CA TYR A 15 -0.56 27.73 -15.06
C TYR A 15 -0.06 26.40 -14.50
N ALA A 16 0.92 26.45 -13.62
CA ALA A 16 1.23 25.31 -12.76
C ALA A 16 0.04 25.14 -11.79
N ASN A 17 -0.83 24.18 -12.08
CA ASN A 17 -1.92 23.83 -11.19
C ASN A 17 -1.36 22.92 -10.09
N SER A 18 -1.81 23.16 -8.86
CA SER A 18 -1.59 22.23 -7.76
C SER A 18 -2.85 21.43 -7.47
N LEU A 19 -2.66 20.22 -6.96
CA LEU A 19 -3.74 19.37 -6.48
C LEU A 19 -3.28 18.70 -5.19
N SER A 20 -4.04 18.88 -4.11
CA SER A 20 -3.82 18.18 -2.86
C SER A 20 -4.78 17.00 -2.69
N ILE A 21 -4.25 15.88 -2.20
CA ILE A 21 -5.00 14.70 -1.79
C ILE A 21 -4.76 14.50 -0.30
N GLU A 22 -5.77 14.87 0.49
CA GLU A 22 -5.71 14.81 1.95
C GLU A 22 -6.19 13.46 2.50
N ASN A 23 -5.52 12.99 3.55
CA ASN A 23 -5.95 11.84 4.36
C ASN A 23 -6.30 10.58 3.56
N PHE A 24 -5.57 10.30 2.47
CA PHE A 24 -5.76 9.08 1.69
C PHE A 24 -5.41 7.86 2.54
N ARG A 25 -6.34 6.93 2.69
CA ARG A 25 -6.18 5.73 3.51
C ARG A 25 -6.21 4.48 2.66
N THR A 26 -5.24 3.59 2.89
CA THR A 26 -5.16 2.30 2.22
C THR A 26 -4.48 1.27 3.12
N ASP A 27 -4.60 0.00 2.76
CA ASP A 27 -3.96 -1.11 3.43
C ASP A 27 -2.79 -1.62 2.58
N LEU A 28 -1.61 -1.73 3.18
CA LEU A 28 -0.39 -2.20 2.52
C LEU A 28 0.07 -3.53 3.11
N TYR A 29 0.65 -4.38 2.27
CA TYR A 29 1.30 -5.61 2.70
C TYR A 29 2.56 -5.29 3.51
N SER A 30 2.68 -5.89 4.69
CA SER A 30 3.89 -5.86 5.50
C SER A 30 4.78 -7.05 5.12
N LYS A 31 6.07 -6.80 4.84
CA LYS A 31 7.09 -7.87 4.70
C LYS A 31 7.42 -8.50 6.05
N THR A 32 7.21 -7.76 7.14
CA THR A 32 7.48 -8.20 8.51
C THR A 32 6.22 -8.68 9.22
N GLY A 33 6.35 -9.75 10.01
CA GLY A 33 5.20 -10.44 10.61
C GLY A 33 4.49 -11.36 9.60
N SER A 34 3.39 -11.98 10.02
CA SER A 34 2.62 -12.99 9.27
C SER A 34 1.88 -12.43 8.03
N ASN A 35 2.57 -11.73 7.13
CA ASN A 35 2.04 -11.11 5.91
C ASN A 35 0.76 -10.32 6.17
N THR A 36 0.79 -9.49 7.22
CA THR A 36 -0.38 -8.74 7.66
C THR A 36 -0.55 -7.46 6.86
N LEU A 37 -1.81 -7.07 6.64
CA LEU A 37 -2.14 -5.77 6.07
C LEU A 37 -2.07 -4.69 7.15
N LYS A 38 -1.21 -3.70 6.94
CA LYS A 38 -1.08 -2.51 7.79
C LYS A 38 -1.76 -1.32 7.12
N LYS A 39 -2.61 -0.63 7.89
CA LYS A 39 -3.31 0.55 7.42
C LYS A 39 -2.40 1.77 7.47
N ILE A 40 -2.39 2.56 6.41
CA ILE A 40 -1.66 3.82 6.34
C ILE A 40 -2.60 4.97 6.04
N GLU A 41 -2.17 6.17 6.41
CA GLU A 41 -2.77 7.43 6.00
C GLU A 41 -1.67 8.32 5.41
N ILE A 42 -1.86 8.78 4.17
CA ILE A 42 -0.91 9.61 3.44
C ILE A 42 -1.61 10.88 2.93
N THR A 43 -0.92 12.01 3.01
CA THR A 43 -1.35 13.27 2.37
C THR A 43 -0.30 13.65 1.33
N LEU A 44 -0.77 13.90 0.12
CA LEU A 44 0.07 14.16 -1.05
C LEU A 44 -0.31 15.51 -1.67
N ASP A 45 0.69 16.23 -2.16
CA ASP A 45 0.49 17.43 -2.97
C ASP A 45 1.18 17.25 -4.32
N PHE A 46 0.49 17.62 -5.39
CA PHE A 46 0.92 17.43 -6.76
C PHE A 46 1.05 18.79 -7.43
N GLU A 47 2.15 19.02 -8.12
CA GLU A 47 2.35 20.21 -8.96
C GLU A 47 2.50 19.81 -10.42
N GLY A 48 1.80 20.48 -11.32
CA GLY A 48 1.87 20.17 -12.74
C GLY A 48 0.71 20.69 -13.56
N GLU A 49 0.48 20.05 -14.69
CA GLU A 49 -0.62 20.38 -15.62
C GLU A 49 -1.51 19.15 -15.81
N ASN A 50 -2.79 19.39 -16.14
CA ASN A 50 -3.79 18.33 -16.34
C ASN A 50 -3.98 17.42 -15.10
N LEU A 51 -3.95 18.01 -13.89
CA LEU A 51 -4.10 17.30 -12.62
C LEU A 51 -5.57 17.04 -12.27
N GLU A 52 -6.27 16.23 -13.07
CA GLU A 52 -7.63 15.83 -12.72
C GLU A 52 -7.62 14.86 -11.53
N GLN A 53 -8.33 15.21 -10.46
CA GLN A 53 -8.37 14.46 -9.20
C GLN A 53 -8.67 12.96 -9.39
N LYS A 54 -9.67 12.61 -10.20
CA LYS A 54 -10.04 11.20 -10.48
C LYS A 54 -8.89 10.38 -11.10
N LYS A 55 -8.09 10.99 -11.98
CA LYS A 55 -6.96 10.34 -12.66
C LYS A 55 -5.81 10.12 -11.67
N ILE A 56 -5.53 11.12 -10.84
CA ILE A 56 -4.52 11.07 -9.79
C ILE A 56 -4.89 10.04 -8.72
N ILE A 57 -6.15 9.98 -8.29
CA ILE A 57 -6.64 9.00 -7.32
C ILE A 57 -6.51 7.57 -7.87
N ASP A 58 -6.88 7.31 -9.13
CA ASP A 58 -6.70 5.98 -9.73
C ASP A 58 -5.21 5.58 -9.83
N ALA A 59 -4.36 6.52 -10.27
CA ALA A 59 -2.92 6.31 -10.31
C ALA A 59 -2.34 6.01 -8.92
N LEU A 60 -2.77 6.78 -7.91
CA LEU A 60 -2.38 6.59 -6.53
C LEU A 60 -2.79 5.21 -6.00
N ASN A 61 -4.07 4.83 -6.18
CA ASN A 61 -4.58 3.51 -5.80
C ASN A 61 -3.79 2.38 -6.46
N THR A 62 -3.49 2.51 -7.75
CA THR A 62 -2.76 1.49 -8.50
C THR A 62 -1.32 1.34 -8.00
N ILE A 63 -0.62 2.46 -7.84
CA ILE A 63 0.82 2.44 -7.53
C ILE A 63 1.07 2.18 -6.05
N ILE A 64 0.30 2.76 -5.13
CA ILE A 64 0.58 2.59 -3.70
C ILE A 64 0.45 1.13 -3.26
N SER A 65 -0.47 0.38 -3.86
CA SER A 65 -0.66 -1.05 -3.58
C SER A 65 0.48 -1.95 -4.03
N SER A 66 1.39 -1.47 -4.90
CA SER A 66 2.59 -2.24 -5.28
C SER A 66 3.74 -2.08 -4.30
N TYR A 67 3.62 -1.18 -3.31
CA TYR A 67 4.65 -0.96 -2.30
C TYR A 67 4.33 -1.73 -1.02
N PHE A 68 5.38 -2.30 -0.44
CA PHE A 68 5.28 -2.82 0.90
C PHE A 68 5.27 -1.70 1.93
N PHE A 69 4.63 -1.96 3.06
CA PHE A 69 4.53 -1.03 4.17
C PHE A 69 5.91 -0.50 4.58
N GLU A 70 6.88 -1.38 4.84
CA GLU A 70 8.20 -1.01 5.34
C GLU A 70 8.97 -0.13 4.36
N ASP A 71 8.89 -0.45 3.05
CA ASP A 71 9.61 0.29 2.02
C ASP A 71 9.11 1.74 1.94
N LEU A 72 7.80 1.97 2.02
CA LEU A 72 7.19 3.30 1.90
C LEU A 72 7.63 4.27 3.01
N PHE A 73 8.08 3.77 4.17
CA PHE A 73 8.57 4.62 5.26
C PHE A 73 10.05 5.00 5.13
N THR A 74 10.79 4.37 4.22
CA THR A 74 12.20 4.71 3.93
C THR A 74 12.33 5.89 2.96
N GLU A 75 13.45 6.60 2.98
CA GLU A 75 13.73 7.68 2.01
C GLU A 75 13.74 7.14 0.57
N VAL A 76 14.45 6.02 0.34
CA VAL A 76 14.56 5.38 -0.96
C VAL A 76 13.19 4.95 -1.48
N GLY A 77 12.36 4.31 -0.64
CA GLY A 77 11.02 3.89 -1.03
C GLY A 77 10.09 5.06 -1.32
N LYS A 78 10.14 6.16 -0.55
CA LYS A 78 9.38 7.40 -0.83
C LYS A 78 9.75 8.00 -2.18
N ASN A 79 11.06 8.07 -2.49
CA ASN A 79 11.53 8.61 -3.76
C ASN A 79 11.10 7.71 -4.93
N ASN A 80 11.26 6.39 -4.79
CA ASN A 80 10.81 5.43 -5.80
C ASN A 80 9.29 5.49 -6.02
N PHE A 81 8.51 5.63 -4.94
CA PHE A 81 7.06 5.77 -4.99
C PHE A 81 6.64 7.02 -5.79
N LYS A 82 7.22 8.19 -5.46
CA LYS A 82 6.96 9.43 -6.19
C LYS A 82 7.28 9.29 -7.68
N GLU A 83 8.45 8.76 -8.01
CA GLU A 83 8.89 8.56 -9.39
C GLU A 83 7.96 7.61 -10.17
N THR A 84 7.56 6.51 -9.55
CA THR A 84 6.69 5.52 -10.18
C THR A 84 5.29 6.08 -10.39
N LEU A 85 4.74 6.78 -9.39
CA LEU A 85 3.44 7.44 -9.47
C LEU A 85 3.42 8.52 -10.57
N LEU A 86 4.46 9.34 -10.62
CA LEU A 86 4.64 10.35 -11.66
C LEU A 86 4.68 9.73 -13.05
N LYS A 87 5.54 8.73 -13.27
CA LYS A 87 5.70 8.05 -14.57
C LYS A 87 4.41 7.37 -15.01
N PHE A 88 3.76 6.65 -14.10
CA PHE A 88 2.50 5.94 -14.39
C PHE A 88 1.40 6.91 -14.78
N SER A 89 1.19 7.96 -13.98
CA SER A 89 0.16 8.96 -14.24
C SER A 89 0.41 9.69 -15.55
N ASN A 90 1.64 10.17 -15.79
CA ASN A 90 1.97 10.89 -17.03
C ASN A 90 1.80 9.99 -18.27
N LYS A 91 2.15 8.70 -18.18
CA LYS A 91 2.00 7.74 -19.29
C LYS A 91 0.55 7.38 -19.57
N LYS A 92 -0.19 6.94 -18.55
CA LYS A 92 -1.56 6.39 -18.66
C LYS A 92 -2.60 7.50 -18.87
N TYR A 93 -2.48 8.58 -18.11
CA TYR A 93 -3.50 9.63 -18.01
C TYR A 93 -3.15 10.93 -18.74
N LYS A 94 -1.96 11.00 -19.34
CA LYS A 94 -1.44 12.20 -20.00
C LYS A 94 -1.42 13.41 -19.07
N THR A 95 -1.21 13.16 -17.77
CA THR A 95 -0.88 14.23 -16.82
C THR A 95 0.51 14.76 -17.12
N GLN A 96 0.82 15.96 -16.62
CA GLN A 96 2.15 16.51 -16.64
C GLN A 96 2.56 16.88 -15.21
N ILE A 97 2.60 15.87 -14.34
CA ILE A 97 3.09 16.03 -12.97
C ILE A 97 4.58 16.34 -13.06
N LYS A 98 4.98 17.44 -12.42
CA LYS A 98 6.37 17.89 -12.27
C LYS A 98 6.94 17.43 -10.93
N ASN A 99 6.19 17.67 -9.85
CA ASN A 99 6.59 17.29 -8.50
C ASN A 99 5.44 16.60 -7.75
N ILE A 100 5.82 15.72 -6.82
CA ILE A 100 4.92 15.11 -5.84
C ILE A 100 5.55 15.30 -4.46
N TYR A 101 4.79 15.83 -3.52
CA TYR A 101 5.20 16.04 -2.14
C TYR A 101 4.41 15.11 -1.23
N ILE A 102 5.11 14.40 -0.34
CA ILE A 102 4.48 13.66 0.74
C ILE A 102 4.44 14.58 1.95
N LEU A 103 3.28 15.19 2.22
CA LEU A 103 3.10 16.12 3.34
C LEU A 103 2.95 15.39 4.68
N LYS A 104 2.33 14.20 4.65
CA LYS A 104 2.09 13.36 5.84
C LYS A 104 2.12 11.89 5.43
N LEU A 105 2.71 11.03 6.25
CA LEU A 105 2.65 9.58 6.11
C LEU A 105 2.66 8.94 7.49
N ASN A 106 1.53 8.36 7.88
CA ASN A 106 1.34 7.74 9.19
C ASN A 106 0.90 6.28 9.04
N SER A 107 1.34 5.45 9.98
CA SER A 107 0.69 4.17 10.24
C SER A 107 -0.58 4.43 11.03
N VAL A 108 -1.71 3.90 10.56
CA VAL A 108 -2.94 3.87 11.35
C VAL A 108 -2.86 2.59 12.18
N ALA A 109 -2.37 2.72 13.41
CA ALA A 109 -2.39 1.62 14.36
C ALA A 109 -3.84 1.12 14.46
N LYS A 110 -4.06 -0.15 14.12
CA LYS A 110 -5.28 -0.82 14.57
C LYS A 110 -5.19 -0.82 16.08
N PHE A 111 -6.14 -0.16 16.73
CA PHE A 111 -6.25 -0.17 18.17
C PHE A 111 -6.24 -1.63 18.63
N ASP A 112 -5.21 -2.03 19.38
CA ASP A 112 -5.08 -3.40 19.85
C ASP A 112 -6.14 -3.61 20.94
N LEU A 113 -7.27 -4.22 20.56
CA LEU A 113 -8.33 -4.54 21.50
C LEU A 113 -7.84 -5.46 22.60
N ASP A 114 -6.82 -6.28 22.36
CA ASP A 114 -6.28 -7.19 23.35
C ASP A 114 -5.34 -6.46 24.32
N GLU A 115 -4.60 -5.45 23.86
CA GLU A 115 -3.90 -4.49 24.72
C GLU A 115 -4.87 -3.70 25.59
N LEU A 116 -5.97 -3.18 25.00
CA LEU A 116 -7.02 -2.51 25.78
C LEU A 116 -7.65 -3.47 26.80
N LYS A 117 -8.01 -4.70 26.41
CA LYS A 117 -8.58 -5.69 27.34
C LYS A 117 -7.62 -5.98 28.49
N ARG A 118 -6.32 -6.12 28.21
CA ARG A 118 -5.30 -6.30 29.25
C ARG A 118 -5.20 -5.09 30.16
N PHE A 119 -5.19 -3.89 29.59
CA PHE A 119 -5.14 -2.64 30.36
C PHE A 119 -6.37 -2.48 31.27
N VAL A 120 -7.57 -2.71 30.75
CA VAL A 120 -8.83 -2.67 31.52
C VAL A 120 -8.81 -3.73 32.63
N LYS A 121 -8.38 -4.95 32.33
CA LYS A 121 -8.24 -6.02 33.34
C LYS A 121 -7.21 -5.67 34.43
N ASP A 122 -6.10 -5.05 34.06
CA ASP A 122 -5.08 -4.60 35.02
C ASP A 122 -5.57 -3.45 35.90
N LEU A 123 -6.47 -2.59 35.40
CA LEU A 123 -7.14 -1.58 36.21
C LEU A 123 -8.11 -2.22 37.22
N GLU A 124 -8.94 -3.17 36.79
CA GLU A 124 -9.85 -3.92 37.68
C GLU A 124 -9.10 -4.69 38.78
N ILE A 125 -7.89 -5.21 38.49
CA ILE A 125 -7.07 -5.92 39.47
C ILE A 125 -6.43 -4.95 40.49
N LYS A 126 -6.14 -3.71 40.09
CA LYS A 126 -5.54 -2.67 40.95
C LYS A 126 -6.57 -1.97 41.84
N GLU A 127 -7.85 -1.97 41.47
CA GLU A 127 -8.96 -1.48 42.28
C GLU A 127 -9.52 -2.54 43.25
N LYS A 128 -8.67 -3.37 43.86
CA LYS A 128 -9.08 -4.09 45.08
C LYS A 128 -8.70 -3.24 46.30
N PRO A 129 -9.64 -2.52 46.94
CA PRO A 129 -9.41 -2.09 48.30
C PRO A 129 -9.39 -3.33 49.18
N LYS A 130 -8.34 -3.47 49.98
CA LYS A 130 -8.45 -4.21 51.23
C LYS A 130 -9.43 -3.43 52.10
N GLU A 131 -10.70 -3.82 52.14
CA GLU A 131 -11.57 -3.62 53.30
C GLU A 131 -12.89 -4.36 53.11
N ASN A 132 -13.22 -5.19 54.10
CA ASN A 132 -14.54 -5.79 54.26
C ASN A 132 -15.55 -4.67 54.50
N ILE A 133 -16.45 -4.42 53.54
CA ILE A 133 -17.70 -3.73 53.82
C ILE A 133 -18.81 -4.51 53.13
N ASN A 134 -19.65 -5.16 53.93
CA ASN A 134 -20.94 -5.70 53.51
C ASN A 134 -21.79 -4.54 52.98
N ILE A 135 -22.21 -4.61 51.72
CA ILE A 135 -23.36 -3.84 51.24
C ILE A 135 -24.25 -4.78 50.43
N GLU A 136 -25.48 -4.88 50.91
CA GLU A 136 -26.58 -5.62 50.33
C GLU A 136 -26.95 -5.15 48.92
N GLU A 137 -27.53 -6.12 48.21
CA GLU A 137 -28.21 -6.11 46.92
C GLU A 137 -28.73 -4.77 46.39
N ASN A 138 -28.44 -4.51 45.11
CA ASN A 138 -29.46 -4.02 44.20
C ASN A 138 -29.31 -4.67 42.82
N LYS A 139 -30.33 -5.44 42.45
CA LYS A 139 -30.51 -6.08 41.15
C LYS A 139 -30.61 -5.03 40.05
N THR A 140 -29.82 -5.18 39.00
CA THR A 140 -30.27 -4.78 37.65
C THR A 140 -29.79 -5.83 36.66
N THR A 141 -30.71 -6.73 36.34
CA THR A 141 -30.59 -7.73 35.28
C THR A 141 -30.70 -7.02 33.94
N THR A 142 -29.61 -7.03 33.17
CA THR A 142 -29.69 -6.88 31.71
C THR A 142 -29.18 -8.18 31.09
N GLN A 143 -30.13 -8.98 30.63
CA GLN A 143 -29.87 -10.21 29.88
C GLN A 143 -29.27 -9.82 28.52
N ILE A 144 -28.05 -10.28 28.24
CA ILE A 144 -27.59 -10.48 26.87
C ILE A 144 -27.24 -11.96 26.77
N GLN A 145 -28.05 -12.63 25.96
CA GLN A 145 -28.03 -14.06 25.71
C GLN A 145 -26.82 -14.40 24.83
N GLU A 146 -25.86 -15.12 25.40
CA GLU A 146 -24.85 -15.86 24.65
C GLU A 146 -25.53 -17.03 23.93
N ASN A 147 -25.42 -17.07 22.60
CA ASN A 147 -25.47 -18.34 21.87
C ASN A 147 -24.03 -18.75 21.58
N GLN A 148 -23.62 -19.84 22.23
CA GLN A 148 -22.44 -20.61 21.89
C GLN A 148 -22.69 -21.34 20.57
N ASP A 149 -21.75 -21.23 19.64
CA ASP A 149 -21.44 -22.36 18.77
C ASP A 149 -19.94 -22.63 18.85
N GLN A 150 -19.66 -23.77 19.44
CA GLN A 150 -18.36 -24.40 19.53
C GLN A 150 -17.94 -24.87 18.14
N ASN A 151 -16.73 -24.54 17.71
CA ASN A 151 -15.94 -25.57 17.05
C ASN A 151 -14.46 -25.44 17.39
N ILE A 152 -14.01 -26.48 18.07
CA ILE A 152 -12.66 -26.73 18.51
C ILE A 152 -11.92 -27.31 17.31
N SER A 153 -10.77 -26.74 16.95
CA SER A 153 -9.69 -27.54 16.37
C SER A 153 -8.39 -27.20 17.07
N GLN A 154 -7.96 -28.17 17.87
CA GLN A 154 -6.73 -28.17 18.67
C GLN A 154 -5.49 -28.17 17.77
N LYS A 155 -4.43 -27.46 18.20
CA LYS A 155 -3.02 -27.93 18.25
C LYS A 155 -2.20 -26.83 18.94
N LYS A 156 -1.88 -26.99 20.23
CA LYS A 156 -0.70 -27.67 20.81
C LYS A 156 0.50 -26.71 20.92
N ASP A 157 0.78 -26.33 22.16
CA ASP A 157 1.91 -25.49 22.61
C ASP A 157 3.28 -26.06 22.21
N LEU A 158 4.25 -25.18 21.95
CA LEU A 158 5.67 -25.45 22.20
C LEU A 158 6.50 -24.16 22.32
N ASN A 159 6.93 -23.91 23.55
CA ASN A 159 8.19 -23.35 24.05
C ASN A 159 8.91 -22.17 23.37
N ILE A 160 9.23 -21.23 24.26
CA ILE A 160 10.24 -20.17 24.20
C ILE A 160 11.62 -20.76 23.88
N ALA A 161 12.31 -20.16 22.91
CA ALA A 161 13.76 -20.22 22.79
C ALA A 161 14.31 -18.84 22.41
N GLN A 162 15.32 -18.41 23.17
CA GLN A 162 16.12 -17.21 22.98
C GLN A 162 16.74 -17.17 21.59
N PHE A 163 16.78 -15.98 20.96
CA PHE A 163 17.76 -15.71 19.91
C PHE A 163 18.49 -14.41 20.17
N LYS A 164 19.81 -14.59 20.27
CA LYS A 164 20.90 -13.65 20.42
C LYS A 164 21.24 -13.08 19.03
N ASP A 165 21.76 -11.85 18.99
CA ASP A 165 22.25 -11.15 17.81
C ASP A 165 23.07 -12.02 16.85
N ILE A 166 22.93 -11.79 15.53
CA ILE A 166 24.04 -11.72 14.55
C ILE A 166 23.56 -10.90 13.34
N ASN A 167 24.18 -9.74 13.15
CA ASN A 167 24.24 -9.00 11.89
C ASN A 167 25.22 -9.72 10.94
N SER A 168 24.76 -10.24 9.79
CA SER A 168 25.53 -10.30 8.53
C SER A 168 24.77 -11.05 7.42
N SER A 169 24.00 -10.36 6.56
CA SER A 169 23.70 -10.82 5.17
C SER A 169 22.91 -9.81 4.30
N TYR A 170 23.06 -8.50 4.48
CA TYR A 170 22.22 -7.53 3.76
C TYR A 170 22.56 -7.33 2.27
N THR A 171 23.60 -7.96 1.73
CA THR A 171 24.06 -7.74 0.35
C THR A 171 23.63 -8.82 -0.65
N GLN A 172 23.10 -9.96 -0.20
CA GLN A 172 22.76 -11.07 -1.10
C GLN A 172 21.30 -10.98 -1.59
N ASP A 173 20.37 -10.53 -0.75
CA ASP A 173 18.93 -10.48 -1.08
C ASP A 173 18.57 -9.40 -2.12
N ALA A 174 19.33 -8.30 -2.17
CA ALA A 174 19.11 -7.24 -3.14
C ALA A 174 19.44 -7.66 -4.59
N ASN A 175 20.42 -8.56 -4.77
CA ASN A 175 20.78 -9.08 -6.09
C ASN A 175 19.76 -10.13 -6.57
N VAL A 176 19.26 -10.99 -5.67
CA VAL A 176 18.22 -11.97 -6.00
C VAL A 176 16.91 -11.29 -6.42
N SER A 177 16.55 -10.18 -5.75
CA SER A 177 15.35 -9.41 -6.13
C SER A 177 15.48 -8.73 -7.49
N LYS A 178 16.69 -8.29 -7.87
CA LYS A 178 16.94 -7.64 -9.17
C LYS A 178 16.94 -8.66 -10.31
N GLU A 179 17.55 -9.83 -10.09
CA GLU A 179 17.58 -10.92 -11.07
C GLU A 179 16.17 -11.51 -11.32
N ALA A 180 15.36 -11.62 -10.27
CA ALA A 180 13.96 -12.01 -10.39
C ALA A 180 13.14 -10.97 -11.18
N MET A 181 13.36 -9.68 -10.95
CA MET A 181 12.67 -8.60 -11.67
C MET A 181 13.03 -8.59 -13.17
N ASP A 182 14.32 -8.78 -13.50
CA ASP A 182 14.79 -8.86 -14.89
C ASP A 182 14.25 -10.10 -15.61
N MET A 183 14.13 -11.24 -14.91
CA MET A 183 13.52 -12.46 -15.45
C MET A 183 12.03 -12.26 -15.76
N ILE A 184 11.30 -11.56 -14.89
CA ILE A 184 9.89 -11.22 -15.11
C ILE A 184 9.74 -10.27 -16.31
N LEU A 185 10.56 -9.21 -16.39
CA LEU A 185 10.52 -8.27 -17.51
C LEU A 185 10.80 -8.96 -18.85
N LYS A 186 11.83 -9.80 -18.89
CA LYS A 186 12.20 -10.57 -20.08
C LYS A 186 11.08 -11.52 -20.51
N THR A 187 10.45 -12.19 -19.56
CA THR A 187 9.32 -13.09 -19.84
C THR A 187 8.12 -12.33 -20.41
N MET A 188 7.84 -11.13 -19.89
CA MET A 188 6.79 -10.26 -20.43
C MET A 188 7.10 -9.78 -21.85
N GLU A 189 8.35 -9.41 -22.14
CA GLU A 189 8.77 -9.01 -23.50
C GLU A 189 8.69 -10.18 -24.49
N ASP A 190 9.13 -11.39 -24.10
CA ASP A 190 9.08 -12.57 -24.96
C ASP A 190 7.64 -13.02 -25.23
N THR A 191 6.76 -12.90 -24.23
CA THR A 191 5.32 -13.16 -24.40
C THR A 191 4.68 -12.15 -25.36
N GLN A 192 5.03 -10.87 -25.25
CA GLN A 192 4.56 -9.85 -26.19
C GLN A 192 5.07 -10.10 -27.61
N LYS A 193 6.33 -10.52 -27.78
CA LYS A 193 6.89 -10.89 -29.09
C LYS A 193 6.20 -12.12 -29.69
N GLN A 194 5.85 -13.12 -28.90
CA GLN A 194 5.08 -14.28 -29.38
C GLN A 194 3.65 -13.89 -29.80
N MET A 195 3.01 -12.96 -29.09
CA MET A 195 1.69 -12.45 -29.46
C MET A 195 1.70 -11.54 -30.70
N LEU A 196 2.85 -10.93 -31.00
CA LEU A 196 3.05 -10.05 -32.16
C LEU A 196 3.65 -10.78 -33.37
N ALA A 197 4.11 -12.02 -33.21
CA ALA A 197 4.60 -12.84 -34.31
C ALA A 197 3.39 -13.37 -35.12
N PRO A 198 3.38 -13.23 -36.45
CA PRO A 198 2.32 -13.81 -37.26
C PRO A 198 2.31 -15.34 -37.08
N SER A 199 1.13 -15.89 -36.77
CA SER A 199 0.92 -17.34 -36.68
C SER A 199 1.32 -17.99 -38.00
N LYS A 200 2.26 -18.94 -37.98
CA LYS A 200 2.59 -19.80 -39.12
C LYS A 200 1.50 -20.84 -39.39
N GLU A 201 0.25 -20.40 -39.55
CA GLU A 201 -0.89 -21.23 -39.93
C GLU A 201 -1.54 -20.78 -41.26
N GLN A 202 -0.86 -19.96 -42.06
CA GLN A 202 -1.38 -19.52 -43.36
C GLN A 202 -0.97 -20.37 -44.57
N ASP A 203 -0.26 -21.49 -44.39
CA ASP A 203 0.14 -22.36 -45.51
C ASP A 203 -0.55 -23.74 -45.54
N LEU A 204 -1.51 -24.03 -44.67
CA LEU A 204 -2.15 -25.36 -44.63
C LEU A 204 -3.31 -25.58 -45.63
N PHE A 205 -3.65 -24.61 -46.47
CA PHE A 205 -4.78 -24.70 -47.41
C PHE A 205 -4.40 -24.69 -48.90
N ASN A 206 -3.14 -24.90 -49.26
CA ASN A 206 -2.69 -24.86 -50.66
C ASN A 206 -2.42 -26.23 -51.32
N GLU A 207 -2.86 -27.34 -50.75
CA GLU A 207 -2.81 -28.63 -51.44
C GLU A 207 -4.12 -29.42 -51.31
N LEU A 208 -5.08 -29.08 -52.17
CA LEU A 208 -6.12 -30.03 -52.60
C LEU A 208 -6.09 -30.07 -54.13
N PRO A 209 -5.68 -31.19 -54.74
CA PRO A 209 -5.89 -31.39 -56.17
C PRO A 209 -7.38 -31.69 -56.42
N PHE A 210 -7.87 -31.16 -57.56
CA PHE A 210 -9.19 -31.40 -58.14
C PHE A 210 -9.51 -32.89 -58.30
#